data_AF-A0A7S2JYM6-F1
#
_entry.id   AF-A0A7S2JYM6-F1
#
_cell.length_a   1.000
_cell.length_b   1.000
_cell.length_c   1.000
_cell.angle_alpha   90.00
_cell.angle_beta   90.00
_cell.angle_gamma   90.00
#
_symmetry.space_group_name_H-M   'P 1'
#
loop_
_entity.id
_entity.type
_entity.pdbx_description
1 polymer ?
#
loop_
_entity_poly.entity_id
_entity_poly.type
_entity_poly.pdbx_seq_one_letter_code
_entity_poly.pdbx_strand_id
1 'polypeptide(L)'
;QIMNLLLGFYDVIPESLMTIFDFNEIELLLCGQPQIDVEDWRKHTEYSGEFGERQDKHHVVVWFWKTVESFDPDLKARLLQFSTGSSGVPAEGFSLLRGNGIGNICKFNLNGVRLDECSLPRAHTCFNRIDLPLYNDATTL
;
A
#
# COMPACT_ATOMS: atom_id res chain seq x y z
N GLN A 1 24.23 -26.83 6.24
CA GLN A 1 24.31 -25.36 6.20
C GLN A 1 23.08 -24.73 6.85
N ILE A 2 21.85 -25.02 6.42
CA ILE A 2 20.61 -24.48 7.02
C ILE A 2 20.44 -24.86 8.51
N MET A 3 20.69 -26.11 8.90
CA MET A 3 20.56 -26.54 10.30
C MET A 3 21.48 -25.76 11.26
N ASN A 4 22.73 -25.48 10.84
CA ASN A 4 23.67 -24.73 11.67
C ASN A 4 23.30 -23.25 11.77
N LEU A 5 22.66 -22.68 10.74
CA LEU A 5 22.11 -21.33 10.78
C LEU A 5 20.96 -21.24 11.78
N LEU A 6 20.01 -22.19 11.73
CA LEU A 6 18.87 -22.24 12.65
C LEU A 6 19.33 -22.43 14.10
N LEU A 7 20.31 -23.30 14.34
CA LEU A 7 20.89 -23.48 15.68
C LEU A 7 21.49 -22.17 16.21
N GLY A 8 22.34 -21.50 15.43
CA GLY A 8 22.93 -20.23 15.84
C GLY A 8 21.90 -19.09 16.00
N PHE A 9 20.82 -19.12 15.21
CA PHE A 9 19.72 -18.17 15.33
C PHE A 9 18.90 -18.41 16.60
N TYR A 10 18.60 -19.68 16.92
CA TYR A 10 17.84 -20.06 18.12
C TYR A 10 18.62 -19.95 19.43
N ASP A 11 19.95 -19.97 19.39
CA ASP A 11 20.81 -19.65 20.54
C ASP A 11 20.62 -18.19 21.01
N VAL A 12 20.19 -17.29 20.11
CA VAL A 12 19.98 -15.87 20.40
C VAL A 12 18.50 -15.55 20.60
N ILE A 13 17.62 -16.12 19.77
CA ILE A 13 16.17 -15.89 19.79
C ILE A 13 15.45 -17.21 20.06
N PRO A 14 14.75 -17.37 21.20
CA PRO A 14 14.04 -18.62 21.52
C PRO A 14 13.06 -19.03 20.42
N GLU A 15 13.12 -20.29 20.00
CA GLU A 15 12.25 -20.86 18.95
C GLU A 15 10.76 -20.63 19.22
N SER A 16 10.35 -20.73 20.49
CA SER A 16 8.96 -20.47 20.91
C SER A 16 8.44 -19.07 20.59
N LEU A 17 9.31 -18.06 20.47
CA LEU A 17 8.91 -16.71 20.07
C LEU A 17 8.76 -16.61 18.55
N MET A 18 9.54 -17.38 17.79
CA MET A 18 9.48 -17.41 16.33
C MET A 18 8.25 -18.14 15.80
N THR A 19 7.75 -19.16 16.52
CA THR A 19 6.54 -19.91 16.13
C THR A 19 5.24 -19.10 16.19
N ILE A 20 5.30 -17.89 16.76
CA ILE A 20 4.15 -16.98 16.86
C ILE A 20 3.98 -16.17 15.57
N PHE A 21 5.07 -15.99 14.80
CA PHE A 21 5.10 -15.15 13.62
C PHE A 21 4.99 -15.96 12.34
N ASP A 22 4.32 -15.41 11.33
CA ASP A 22 4.40 -15.92 9.96
C ASP A 22 5.69 -15.44 9.25
N PHE A 23 5.94 -15.96 8.04
CA PHE A 23 7.18 -15.63 7.33
C PHE A 23 7.29 -14.13 6.99
N ASN A 24 6.17 -13.45 6.70
CA ASN A 24 6.16 -12.02 6.37
C ASN A 24 6.45 -11.19 7.62
N GLU A 25 5.91 -11.60 8.77
CA GLU A 25 6.16 -10.94 10.05
C GLU A 25 7.62 -11.10 10.50
N ILE A 26 8.22 -12.27 10.27
CA ILE A 26 9.65 -12.52 10.53
C ILE A 26 10.52 -11.63 9.62
N GLU A 27 10.17 -11.54 8.34
CA GLU A 27 10.86 -10.66 7.39
C GLU A 27 10.77 -9.19 7.83
N LEU A 28 9.61 -8.73 8.26
CA LEU A 28 9.41 -7.39 8.81
C LEU A 28 10.24 -7.15 10.08
N LEU A 29 10.33 -8.15 10.97
CA LEU A 29 11.11 -8.10 12.20
C LEU A 29 12.62 -7.99 11.95
N LEU A 30 13.11 -8.70 10.94
CA LEU A 30 14.54 -8.77 10.62
C LEU A 30 15.01 -7.63 9.71
N CYS A 31 14.19 -7.25 8.74
CA CYS A 31 14.53 -6.24 7.73
C CYS A 31 14.01 -4.83 8.09
N GLY A 32 13.14 -4.72 9.09
CA GLY A 32 12.43 -3.50 9.44
C GLY A 32 11.27 -3.21 8.46
N GLN A 33 10.47 -2.18 8.77
CA GLN A 33 9.40 -1.75 7.87
C GLN A 33 10.02 -1.17 6.59
N PRO A 34 9.78 -1.78 5.41
CA PRO A 34 10.30 -1.22 4.17
C PRO A 34 9.74 0.18 4.00
N GLN A 35 10.64 1.16 3.81
CA GLN A 35 10.25 2.53 3.51
C GLN A 35 9.39 2.51 2.24
N ILE A 36 8.17 3.04 2.32
CA ILE A 36 7.24 3.05 1.21
C ILE A 36 7.80 3.96 0.12
N ASP A 37 8.19 3.35 -1.01
CA ASP A 37 8.58 4.07 -2.22
C ASP A 37 7.32 4.57 -2.94
N VAL A 38 7.07 5.88 -2.81
CA VAL A 38 5.89 6.54 -3.40
C VAL A 38 5.97 6.57 -4.93
N GLU A 39 7.17 6.62 -5.50
CA GLU A 39 7.34 6.61 -6.96
C GLU A 39 7.02 5.23 -7.52
N ASP A 40 7.46 4.16 -6.84
CA ASP A 40 7.08 2.79 -7.21
C ASP A 40 5.56 2.57 -7.07
N TRP A 41 4.95 3.10 -6.00
CA TRP A 41 3.50 3.06 -5.81
C TRP A 41 2.76 3.74 -6.95
N ARG A 42 3.15 4.98 -7.27
CA ARG A 42 2.54 5.77 -8.34
C ARG A 42 2.69 5.09 -9.70
N LYS A 43 3.86 4.54 -10.00
CA LYS A 43 4.15 3.85 -11.27
C LYS A 43 3.28 2.61 -11.47
N HIS A 44 2.94 1.91 -10.38
CA HIS A 44 2.12 0.70 -10.42
C HIS A 44 0.65 0.94 -10.07
N THR A 45 0.20 2.19 -10.08
CA THR A 45 -1.18 2.57 -9.85
C THR A 45 -1.99 2.52 -11.15
N GLU A 46 -3.19 1.94 -11.09
CA GLU A 46 -4.19 2.03 -12.14
C GLU A 46 -5.16 3.19 -11.87
N TYR A 47 -5.53 3.92 -12.92
CA TYR A 47 -6.47 5.04 -12.83
C TYR A 47 -7.78 4.66 -13.51
N SER A 48 -8.90 4.87 -12.83
CA SER A 48 -10.23 4.51 -13.34
C SER A 48 -11.27 5.60 -13.04
N GLY A 49 -12.50 5.41 -13.54
CA GLY A 49 -13.57 6.41 -13.44
C GLY A 49 -13.19 7.70 -14.16
N GLU A 50 -13.44 8.83 -13.50
CA GLU A 50 -13.15 10.18 -14.02
C GLU A 50 -11.64 10.44 -14.24
N PHE A 51 -10.77 9.62 -13.65
CA PHE A 51 -9.33 9.69 -13.89
C PHE A 51 -8.87 8.85 -15.09
N GLY A 52 -9.72 8.02 -15.71
CA GLY A 52 -9.32 7.11 -16.77
C GLY A 52 -8.70 7.79 -17.99
N GLU A 53 -9.22 8.96 -18.40
CA GLU A 53 -8.74 9.67 -19.59
C GLU A 53 -7.41 10.40 -19.36
N ARG A 54 -7.26 11.04 -18.20
CA ARG A 54 -6.10 11.89 -17.89
C ARG A 54 -5.05 11.21 -17.03
N GLN A 55 -5.42 10.08 -16.41
CA GLN A 55 -4.58 9.26 -15.55
C GLN A 55 -3.80 10.10 -14.53
N ASP A 56 -2.49 9.94 -14.49
CA ASP A 56 -1.55 10.62 -13.60
C ASP A 56 -1.46 12.15 -13.83
N LYS A 57 -2.01 12.66 -14.94
CA LYS A 57 -2.05 14.09 -15.27
C LYS A 57 -3.31 14.79 -14.76
N HIS A 58 -4.28 14.06 -14.21
CA HIS A 58 -5.45 14.70 -13.62
C HIS A 58 -5.02 15.53 -12.40
N HIS A 59 -5.53 16.77 -12.28
CA HIS A 59 -5.09 17.70 -11.22
C HIS A 59 -5.28 17.14 -9.80
N VAL A 60 -6.43 16.50 -9.53
CA VAL A 60 -6.69 15.81 -8.25
C VAL A 60 -5.70 14.66 -8.00
N VAL A 61 -5.35 13.90 -9.04
CA VAL A 61 -4.35 12.81 -8.93
C VAL A 61 -2.97 13.38 -8.62
N VAL A 62 -2.59 14.48 -9.26
CA VAL A 62 -1.33 15.19 -8.97
C VAL A 62 -1.31 15.70 -7.53
N TRP A 63 -2.42 16.23 -7.02
CA TRP A 63 -2.53 16.67 -5.62
C TRP A 63 -2.45 15.50 -4.65
N PHE A 64 -3.10 14.37 -4.96
CA PHE A 64 -3.01 13.14 -4.20
C PHE A 64 -1.55 12.72 -4.03
N TRP A 65 -0.81 12.53 -5.11
CA TRP A 65 0.59 12.08 -5.01
C TRP A 65 1.50 13.09 -4.32
N LYS A 66 1.32 14.39 -4.54
CA LYS A 66 2.06 15.44 -3.79
C LYS A 66 1.81 15.36 -2.29
N THR A 67 0.56 15.09 -1.90
CA THR A 67 0.16 14.94 -0.49
C THR A 67 0.79 13.68 0.10
N VAL A 68 0.72 12.55 -0.61
CA VAL A 68 1.34 11.28 -0.18
C VAL A 68 2.86 11.39 -0.07
N GLU A 69 3.54 12.10 -0.97
CA GLU A 69 4.98 12.36 -0.88
C GLU A 69 5.34 13.12 0.40
N SER A 70 4.49 14.08 0.81
CA SER A 70 4.68 14.91 2.00
C SER A 70 4.45 14.18 3.34
N PHE A 71 3.82 13.00 3.30
CA PHE A 71 3.53 12.23 4.50
C PHE A 71 4.78 11.65 5.14
N ASP A 72 4.76 11.58 6.47
CA ASP A 72 5.72 10.78 7.22
C ASP A 72 5.52 9.27 6.97
N PRO A 73 6.49 8.42 7.32
CA PRO A 73 6.39 6.97 7.09
C PRO A 73 5.16 6.32 7.75
N ASP A 74 4.76 6.81 8.93
CA ASP A 74 3.60 6.28 9.66
C ASP A 74 2.29 6.56 8.91
N LEU A 75 2.13 7.78 8.40
CA LEU A 75 0.96 8.19 7.65
C LEU A 75 0.89 7.52 6.27
N LYS A 76 2.04 7.29 5.62
CA LYS A 76 2.13 6.46 4.40
C LYS A 76 1.67 5.02 4.67
N ALA A 77 2.12 4.41 5.76
CA ALA A 77 1.72 3.06 6.15
C ALA A 77 0.22 2.98 6.49
N ARG A 78 -0.33 4.00 7.16
CA ARG A 78 -1.77 4.10 7.44
C ARG A 78 -2.60 4.26 6.16
N LEU A 79 -2.14 5.03 5.18
CA LEU A 79 -2.81 5.16 3.89
C LEU A 79 -2.77 3.84 3.10
N LEU A 80 -1.63 3.15 3.13
CA LEU A 80 -1.50 1.83 2.52
C LEU A 80 -2.45 0.82 3.17
N GLN A 81 -2.53 0.81 4.51
CA GLN A 81 -3.47 -0.02 5.25
C GLN A 81 -4.93 0.35 4.97
N PHE A 82 -5.24 1.64 4.87
CA PHE A 82 -6.57 2.11 4.50
C PHE A 82 -7.01 1.57 3.14
N SER A 83 -6.10 1.55 2.16
CA SER A 83 -6.40 1.14 0.78
C SER A 83 -6.31 -0.36 0.50
N THR A 84 -5.42 -1.08 1.18
CA THR A 84 -5.12 -2.50 0.90
C THR A 84 -5.52 -3.44 2.03
N GLY A 85 -5.83 -2.91 3.22
CA GLY A 85 -6.03 -3.71 4.43
C GLY A 85 -4.73 -4.19 5.09
N SER A 86 -3.57 -3.95 4.47
CA SER A 86 -2.24 -4.29 4.99
C SER A 86 -1.36 -3.05 5.09
N SER A 87 -0.54 -2.95 6.13
CA SER A 87 0.43 -1.87 6.29
C SER A 87 1.77 -2.14 5.58
N GLY A 88 1.92 -3.30 4.93
CA GLY A 88 3.17 -3.72 4.29
C GLY A 88 3.07 -3.81 2.77
N VAL A 89 4.15 -3.43 2.09
CA VAL A 89 4.36 -3.65 0.65
C VAL A 89 5.00 -5.03 0.46
N PRO A 90 4.61 -5.83 -0.54
CA PRO A 90 5.31 -7.06 -0.89
C PRO A 90 6.81 -6.82 -1.09
N ALA A 91 7.65 -7.81 -0.79
CA ALA A 91 9.10 -7.71 -0.97
C ALA A 91 9.50 -7.33 -2.42
N GLU A 92 8.66 -7.71 -3.39
CA GLU A 92 8.83 -7.43 -4.81
C GLU A 92 8.20 -6.10 -5.30
N GLY A 93 7.72 -5.26 -4.37
CA GLY A 93 7.22 -3.90 -4.65
C GLY A 93 5.75 -3.82 -5.03
N PHE A 94 5.30 -2.62 -5.42
CA PHE A 94 3.88 -2.33 -5.71
C PHE A 94 3.34 -3.04 -6.96
N SER A 95 4.24 -3.48 -7.83
CA SER A 95 3.92 -4.26 -9.04
C SER A 95 3.21 -5.58 -8.75
N LEU A 96 3.47 -6.15 -7.57
CA LEU A 96 2.99 -7.46 -7.12
C LEU A 96 2.03 -7.37 -5.95
N LEU A 97 1.41 -6.19 -5.73
CA LEU A 97 0.32 -6.04 -4.78
C LEU A 97 -0.74 -7.13 -5.01
N ARG A 98 -1.16 -7.75 -3.92
CA ARG A 98 -2.18 -8.80 -3.90
C ARG A 98 -3.45 -8.22 -3.31
N GLY A 99 -4.59 -8.60 -3.87
CA GLY A 99 -5.88 -8.33 -3.23
C GLY A 99 -6.20 -9.40 -2.19
N ASN A 100 -7.35 -9.25 -1.52
CA ASN A 100 -7.85 -10.27 -0.58
C ASN A 100 -8.31 -11.58 -1.26
N GLY A 101 -8.15 -11.71 -2.58
CA GLY A 101 -8.42 -12.94 -3.35
C GLY A 101 -7.16 -13.79 -3.51
N ILE A 102 -7.28 -15.11 -3.27
CA ILE A 102 -6.17 -16.06 -3.41
C ILE A 102 -5.57 -15.99 -4.83
N GLY A 103 -4.27 -15.72 -4.91
CA GLY A 103 -3.44 -15.97 -6.09
C GLY A 103 -3.34 -14.87 -7.14
N ASN A 104 -4.20 -13.85 -7.11
CA ASN A 104 -4.20 -12.81 -8.16
C ASN A 104 -3.52 -11.51 -7.72
N ILE A 105 -2.67 -11.00 -8.61
CA ILE A 105 -2.11 -9.65 -8.52
C ILE A 105 -3.27 -8.67 -8.70
N CYS A 106 -3.39 -7.74 -7.77
CA CYS A 106 -4.37 -6.66 -7.79
C CYS A 106 -3.63 -5.36 -7.50
N LYS A 107 -3.37 -4.58 -8.55
CA LYS A 107 -2.68 -3.29 -8.42
C LYS A 107 -3.53 -2.31 -7.62
N PHE A 108 -2.86 -1.35 -7.00
CA PHE A 108 -3.55 -0.23 -6.39
C PHE A 108 -4.32 0.55 -7.47
N ASN A 109 -5.57 0.90 -7.19
CA ASN A 109 -6.43 1.59 -8.13
C ASN A 109 -6.94 2.92 -7.53
N LEU A 110 -6.77 4.01 -8.26
CA LEU A 110 -7.33 5.31 -7.91
C LEU A 110 -8.48 5.62 -8.85
N ASN A 111 -9.70 5.58 -8.31
CA ASN A 111 -10.94 5.74 -9.05
C ASN A 111 -11.51 7.14 -8.80
N GLY A 112 -11.63 7.94 -9.85
CA GLY A 112 -12.23 9.27 -9.76
C GLY A 112 -13.74 9.17 -9.67
N VAL A 113 -14.33 9.75 -8.62
CA VAL A 113 -15.79 9.80 -8.42
C VAL A 113 -16.28 11.24 -8.33
N ARG A 114 -17.52 11.49 -8.74
CA ARG A 114 -18.09 12.83 -8.66
C ARG A 114 -18.42 13.20 -7.20
N LEU A 115 -18.33 14.50 -6.88
CA LEU A 115 -18.59 15.01 -5.53
C LEU A 115 -20.03 14.76 -5.04
N ASP A 116 -21.00 14.61 -5.94
CA ASP A 116 -22.39 14.27 -5.63
C ASP A 116 -22.58 12.79 -5.25
N GLU A 117 -21.66 11.92 -5.65
CA GLU A 117 -21.67 10.49 -5.30
C GLU A 117 -20.95 10.23 -3.97
N CYS A 118 -19.89 10.99 -3.68
CA CYS A 118 -19.19 10.90 -2.41
C CYS A 118 -18.42 12.19 -2.07
N SER A 119 -18.50 12.59 -0.81
CA SER A 119 -17.80 13.77 -0.27
C SER A 119 -16.45 13.47 0.37
N LEU A 120 -16.18 12.21 0.73
CA LEU A 120 -14.95 11.76 1.38
C LEU A 120 -14.29 10.62 0.61
N PRO A 121 -12.97 10.43 0.69
CA PRO A 121 -12.32 9.28 0.08
C PRO A 121 -12.83 7.98 0.70
N ARG A 122 -13.09 6.96 -0.13
CA ARG A 122 -13.53 5.63 0.32
C ARG A 122 -12.60 4.56 -0.19
N ALA A 123 -12.20 3.64 0.68
CA ALA A 123 -11.39 2.50 0.28
C ALA A 123 -12.22 1.23 0.10
N HIS A 124 -11.81 0.41 -0.87
CA HIS A 124 -12.29 -0.94 -1.08
C HIS A 124 -11.08 -1.87 -1.04
N THR A 125 -10.74 -2.33 0.17
CA THR A 125 -9.50 -3.07 0.46
C THR A 125 -9.38 -4.37 -0.32
N CYS A 126 -10.49 -5.05 -0.60
CA CYS A 126 -10.47 -6.27 -1.42
C CYS A 126 -9.92 -6.06 -2.84
N PHE A 127 -9.95 -4.82 -3.34
CA PHE A 127 -9.53 -4.44 -4.68
C PHE A 127 -8.38 -3.42 -4.69
N ASN A 128 -7.73 -3.18 -3.55
CA ASN A 128 -6.69 -2.16 -3.40
C ASN A 128 -7.09 -0.80 -3.97
N ARG A 129 -8.38 -0.41 -3.84
CA ARG A 129 -8.95 0.76 -4.52
C ARG A 129 -9.28 1.89 -3.56
N ILE A 130 -8.96 3.13 -3.95
CA ILE A 130 -9.52 4.34 -3.36
C ILE A 130 -10.45 5.01 -4.38
N ASP A 131 -11.70 5.24 -3.99
CA ASP A 131 -12.59 6.17 -4.66
C ASP A 131 -12.28 7.57 -4.14
N LEU A 132 -11.79 8.45 -5.02
CA LEU A 132 -11.37 9.80 -4.69
C LEU A 132 -12.29 10.82 -5.36
N PRO A 133 -13.00 11.65 -4.57
CA PRO A 133 -13.85 12.70 -5.12
C PRO A 133 -13.07 13.71 -5.96
N LEU A 134 -13.71 14.23 -7.01
CA LEU A 134 -13.17 15.32 -7.83
C LEU A 134 -13.16 16.66 -7.07
N TYR A 135 -12.24 16.80 -6.11
CA TYR A 135 -12.09 18.03 -5.33
C TYR A 135 -11.71 19.22 -6.21
N ASN A 136 -12.27 20.39 -5.89
CA ASN A 136 -12.01 21.63 -6.63
C ASN A 136 -10.70 22.32 -6.21
N ASP A 137 -10.18 21.97 -5.04
CA ASP A 137 -8.99 22.57 -4.46
C ASP A 137 -8.15 21.52 -3.72
N ALA A 138 -6.85 21.78 -3.63
CA ALA A 138 -5.89 20.90 -2.99
C ALA A 138 -5.96 20.92 -1.45
N THR A 139 -6.67 21.87 -0.85
CA THR A 139 -6.76 22.02 0.61
C THR A 139 -7.90 21.19 1.20
N THR A 140 -8.90 20.87 0.37
CA THR A 140 -10.03 20.00 0.71
C THR A 140 -9.67 18.51 0.59
N LEU A 141 -8.66 18.19 -0.22
CA LEU A 141 -8.05 16.85 -0.30
C LEU A 141 -7.31 16.51 1.00
#